data_AF-A0A9P9Q6G6-F1
#
_entry.id   AF-A0A9P9Q6G6-F1
#
_cell.length_a   1.000
_cell.length_b   1.000
_cell.length_c   1.000
_cell.angle_alpha   90.00
_cell.angle_beta   90.00
_cell.angle_gamma   90.00
#
_symmetry.space_group_name_H-M   'P 1'
#
loop_
_entity.id
_entity.type
_entity.pdbx_description
1 polymer ?
#
loop_
_entity_poly.entity_id
_entity_poly.type
_entity_poly.pdbx_seq_one_letter_code
_entity_poly.pdbx_strand_id
1 'polypeptide(L)'
;SASDEELQTARTWLAKLHAEAIPLKSIGELSFSRSSGPGGQNVNKVNSKATLKVPLDALLRHVPTALHDEIRRSRYVAARSNTIIVQADDSRKQNDNAHSCYRRLYEAIAEAGHHAVPSETSAEQVQRVKHLQTSDNERRLKSKKQQSAKKSSRRGRGDE
;
A
#
# COMPACT_ATOMS: atom_id res chain seq x y z
N SER A 1 -11.00 23.91 15.73
CA SER A 1 -9.89 24.17 14.81
C SER A 1 -8.64 23.58 15.41
N ALA A 2 -7.86 22.79 14.66
CA ALA A 2 -6.59 22.28 15.16
C ALA A 2 -5.67 23.48 15.48
N SER A 3 -4.96 23.42 16.60
CA SER A 3 -4.01 24.46 17.00
C SER A 3 -2.85 24.51 16.01
N ASP A 4 -2.26 25.68 15.80
CA ASP A 4 -1.12 25.87 14.87
C ASP A 4 0.04 24.89 15.18
N GLU A 5 0.26 24.60 16.47
CA GLU A 5 1.23 23.60 16.95
C GLU A 5 0.90 22.16 16.52
N GLU A 6 -0.38 21.78 16.45
CA GLU A 6 -0.81 20.47 15.98
C GLU A 6 -0.55 20.30 14.48
N LEU A 7 -0.75 21.38 13.71
CA LEU A 7 -0.45 21.41 12.28
C LEU A 7 1.05 21.34 12.03
N GLN A 8 1.87 22.03 12.82
CA GLN A 8 3.34 21.98 12.75
C GLN A 8 3.86 20.57 13.07
N THR A 9 3.29 19.92 14.08
CA THR A 9 3.61 18.54 14.48
C THR A 9 3.24 17.57 13.36
N ALA A 10 2.05 17.75 12.78
CA ALA A 10 1.58 16.95 11.65
C ALA A 10 2.51 17.07 10.42
N ARG A 11 2.97 18.28 10.08
CA ARG A 11 3.94 18.51 8.99
C ARG A 11 5.26 17.80 9.24
N THR A 12 5.80 17.96 10.44
CA THR A 12 7.08 17.36 10.82
C THR A 12 7.00 15.84 10.79
N TRP A 13 5.89 15.29 11.27
CA TRP A 13 5.62 13.86 11.23
C TRP A 13 5.45 13.36 9.79
N LEU A 14 4.72 14.08 8.94
CA LEU A 14 4.56 13.73 7.51
C LEU A 14 5.89 13.80 6.74
N ALA A 15 6.76 14.76 7.05
CA ALA A 15 8.11 14.83 6.46
C ALA A 15 9.00 13.66 6.89
N LYS A 16 8.80 13.13 8.10
CA LYS A 16 9.48 11.95 8.64
C LYS A 16 8.75 10.64 8.34
N LEU A 17 7.57 10.68 7.72
CA LEU A 17 6.80 9.51 7.34
C LEU A 17 7.58 8.76 6.26
N HIS A 18 8.29 7.73 6.69
CA HIS A 18 8.92 6.75 5.83
C HIS A 18 8.29 5.39 6.08
N ALA A 19 8.52 4.41 5.20
CA ALA A 19 7.97 3.06 5.33
C ALA A 19 8.28 2.34 6.67
N GLU A 20 9.22 2.88 7.46
CA GLU A 20 9.60 2.39 8.79
C GLU A 20 9.00 3.20 9.95
N ALA A 21 8.41 4.38 9.69
CA ALA A 21 7.88 5.26 10.73
C ALA A 21 6.66 4.65 11.44
N ILE A 22 5.91 3.82 10.73
CA ILE A 22 4.79 3.06 11.29
C ILE A 22 5.18 1.59 11.22
N PRO A 23 5.23 0.87 12.35
CA PRO A 23 5.56 -0.55 12.35
C PRO A 23 4.34 -1.37 11.87
N LEU A 24 3.91 -1.17 10.63
CA LEU A 24 2.73 -1.80 10.00
C LEU A 24 2.79 -3.34 10.05
N LYS A 25 4.00 -3.90 10.07
CA LYS A 25 4.23 -5.35 10.24
C LYS A 25 3.96 -5.85 11.67
N SER A 26 4.05 -4.96 12.66
CA SER A 26 3.83 -5.27 14.08
C SER A 26 2.38 -5.04 14.48
N ILE A 27 1.78 -3.93 14.01
CA ILE A 27 0.40 -3.56 14.35
C ILE A 27 -0.65 -4.17 13.40
N GLY A 28 -0.22 -4.63 12.22
CA GLY A 28 -1.10 -5.15 11.18
C GLY A 28 -1.08 -6.67 11.11
N GLU A 29 -2.26 -7.26 10.98
CA GLU A 29 -2.43 -8.68 10.71
C GLU A 29 -2.52 -8.91 9.19
N LEU A 30 -1.55 -9.65 8.66
CA LEU A 30 -1.52 -10.04 7.25
C LEU A 30 -2.06 -11.46 7.09
N SER A 31 -3.13 -11.60 6.30
CA SER A 31 -3.75 -12.87 5.97
C SER A 31 -3.72 -13.13 4.47
N PHE A 32 -3.66 -14.41 4.10
CA PHE A 32 -3.64 -14.83 2.69
C PHE A 32 -4.86 -15.68 2.36
N SER A 33 -5.48 -15.39 1.22
CA SER A 33 -6.68 -16.07 0.76
C SER A 33 -6.62 -16.33 -0.74
N ARG A 34 -7.61 -17.06 -1.27
CA ARG A 34 -7.72 -17.32 -2.70
C ARG A 34 -8.13 -16.05 -3.44
N SER A 35 -7.50 -15.80 -4.59
CA SER A 35 -7.88 -14.70 -5.49
C SER A 35 -9.24 -15.01 -6.15
N SER A 36 -10.08 -13.99 -6.36
CA SER A 36 -11.48 -14.19 -6.80
C SER A 36 -11.67 -14.11 -8.33
N GLY A 37 -10.61 -14.28 -9.12
CA GLY A 37 -10.66 -14.14 -10.57
C GLY A 37 -11.24 -15.36 -11.31
N PRO A 38 -11.73 -15.20 -12.56
CA PRO A 38 -12.25 -16.29 -13.39
C PRO A 38 -11.21 -17.42 -13.53
N GLY A 39 -11.69 -18.64 -13.30
CA GLY A 39 -10.88 -19.79 -12.94
C GLY A 39 -9.86 -20.24 -13.98
N GLY A 40 -8.63 -20.46 -13.50
CA GLY A 40 -7.62 -21.31 -14.12
C GLY A 40 -6.93 -22.12 -13.02
N GLN A 41 -6.24 -23.23 -13.37
CA GLN A 41 -5.67 -24.19 -12.40
C GLN A 41 -4.88 -23.56 -11.24
N ASN A 42 -4.24 -22.39 -11.44
CA ASN A 42 -3.48 -21.69 -10.40
C ASN A 42 -4.33 -20.88 -9.41
N VAL A 43 -5.48 -20.32 -9.83
CA VAL A 43 -6.37 -19.51 -8.98
C VAL A 43 -7.03 -20.38 -7.90
N ASN A 44 -7.32 -21.63 -8.23
CA ASN A 44 -7.92 -22.60 -7.31
C ASN A 44 -6.91 -23.25 -6.35
N LYS A 45 -5.59 -23.12 -6.59
CA LYS A 45 -4.56 -23.88 -5.85
C LYS A 45 -3.71 -23.03 -4.90
N VAL A 46 -3.55 -21.72 -5.14
CA VAL A 46 -2.63 -20.88 -4.35
C VAL A 46 -3.37 -19.73 -3.69
N ASN A 47 -3.19 -19.59 -2.37
CA ASN A 47 -3.71 -18.46 -1.59
C ASN A 47 -2.91 -17.19 -1.89
N SER A 48 -2.99 -16.65 -3.11
CA SER A 48 -2.15 -15.51 -3.51
C SER A 48 -2.66 -14.17 -3.00
N LYS A 49 -3.97 -13.97 -2.78
CA LYS A 49 -4.52 -12.68 -2.35
C LYS A 49 -4.05 -12.37 -0.93
N ALA A 50 -3.47 -11.18 -0.75
CA ALA A 50 -3.09 -10.66 0.56
C ALA A 50 -4.19 -9.73 1.09
N THR A 51 -4.48 -9.82 2.38
CA THR A 51 -5.38 -8.92 3.11
C THR A 51 -4.67 -8.47 4.37
N LEU A 52 -4.36 -7.18 4.42
CA LEU A 52 -3.80 -6.51 5.59
C LEU A 52 -4.95 -5.88 6.38
N LYS A 53 -5.05 -6.25 7.66
CA LYS A 53 -5.98 -5.66 8.62
C LYS A 53 -5.17 -4.90 9.67
N VAL A 54 -5.46 -3.63 9.85
CA VAL A 54 -4.81 -2.80 10.87
C VAL A 54 -5.88 -2.20 11.77
N PRO A 55 -5.90 -2.49 13.08
CA PRO A 55 -6.82 -1.84 14.01
C PRO A 55 -6.60 -0.34 13.95
N LEU A 56 -7.68 0.43 13.77
CA LEU A 56 -7.57 1.88 13.62
C LEU A 56 -6.98 2.51 14.89
N ASP A 57 -7.39 2.04 16.07
CA ASP A 57 -6.84 2.53 17.36
C ASP A 57 -5.31 2.40 17.44
N ALA A 58 -4.77 1.23 17.03
CA ALA A 58 -3.33 1.01 17.02
C ALA A 58 -2.61 1.94 16.03
N LEU A 59 -3.21 2.19 14.86
CA LEU A 59 -2.65 3.14 13.90
C LEU A 59 -2.71 4.58 14.43
N LEU A 60 -3.84 4.99 15.01
CA LEU A 60 -4.09 6.34 15.52
C LEU A 60 -3.08 6.76 16.61
N ARG A 61 -2.56 5.81 17.39
CA ARG A 61 -1.50 6.06 18.39
C ARG A 61 -0.15 6.47 17.79
N HIS A 62 0.10 6.11 16.53
CA HIS A 62 1.36 6.39 15.85
C HIS A 62 1.27 7.59 14.89
N VAL A 63 0.08 8.18 14.73
CA VAL A 63 -0.18 9.30 13.82
C VAL A 63 -0.70 10.52 14.60
N PRO A 64 -0.36 11.75 14.19
CA PRO A 64 -0.85 12.97 14.84
C PRO A 64 -2.37 13.09 14.78
N THR A 65 -2.96 13.67 15.83
CA THR A 65 -4.42 13.89 16.01
C THR A 65 -5.06 14.60 14.82
N ALA A 66 -4.36 15.57 14.23
CA ALA A 66 -4.83 16.30 13.05
C ALA A 66 -5.15 15.40 11.84
N LEU A 67 -4.53 14.22 11.73
CA LEU A 67 -4.77 13.27 10.63
C LEU A 67 -5.88 12.26 10.97
N HIS A 68 -6.33 12.17 12.23
CA HIS A 68 -7.24 11.11 12.68
C HIS A 68 -8.56 11.13 11.92
N ASP A 69 -9.12 12.33 11.71
CA ASP A 69 -10.38 12.51 10.99
C ASP A 69 -10.26 12.12 9.51
N GLU A 70 -9.17 12.49 8.83
CA GLU A 70 -8.99 12.10 7.43
C GLU A 70 -8.68 10.62 7.25
N ILE A 71 -7.90 10.03 8.16
CA ILE A 71 -7.65 8.58 8.13
C ILE A 71 -8.96 7.82 8.34
N ARG A 72 -9.84 8.28 9.24
CA ARG A 72 -11.19 7.72 9.45
C ARG A 72 -12.09 7.83 8.22
N ARG A 73 -11.92 8.89 7.42
CA ARG A 73 -12.64 9.09 6.14
C ARG A 73 -12.08 8.25 4.98
N SER A 74 -10.93 7.60 5.16
CA SER A 74 -10.31 6.81 4.11
C SER A 74 -11.22 5.65 3.66
N ARG A 75 -11.25 5.39 2.35
CA ARG A 75 -12.05 4.31 1.74
C ARG A 75 -11.73 2.90 2.26
N TYR A 76 -10.54 2.73 2.86
CA TYR A 76 -10.08 1.43 3.37
C TYR A 76 -10.57 1.16 4.80
N VAL A 77 -11.21 2.13 5.46
CA VAL A 77 -11.74 1.97 6.81
C VAL A 77 -13.05 1.18 6.78
N ALA A 78 -13.06 0.06 7.48
CA ALA A 78 -14.28 -0.65 7.83
C ALA A 78 -14.88 0.00 9.09
N ALA A 79 -15.83 0.93 8.90
CA ALA A 79 -16.44 1.71 9.97
C ALA A 79 -17.04 0.84 11.09
N ARG A 80 -17.63 -0.32 10.76
CA ARG A 80 -18.24 -1.23 11.75
C ARG A 80 -17.24 -1.89 12.69
N SER A 81 -16.03 -2.19 12.23
CA SER A 81 -15.03 -2.90 13.01
C SER A 81 -13.86 -2.00 13.41
N ASN A 82 -13.95 -0.69 13.15
CA ASN A 82 -12.91 0.29 13.42
C ASN A 82 -11.50 -0.20 12.98
N THR A 83 -11.44 -0.78 11.78
CA THR A 83 -10.23 -1.44 11.25
C THR A 83 -10.00 -0.99 9.83
N ILE A 84 -8.76 -0.71 9.47
CA ILE A 84 -8.38 -0.48 8.07
C ILE A 84 -8.09 -1.82 7.41
N ILE A 85 -8.77 -2.09 6.31
CA ILE A 85 -8.64 -3.33 5.55
C ILE A 85 -8.15 -2.99 4.15
N VAL A 86 -6.97 -3.47 3.81
CA VAL A 86 -6.36 -3.30 2.49
C VAL A 86 -6.13 -4.65 1.87
N GLN A 87 -6.59 -4.82 0.64
CA GLN A 87 -6.46 -6.09 -0.10
C GLN A 87 -5.69 -5.87 -1.39
N ALA A 88 -4.90 -6.87 -1.77
CA ALA A 88 -4.20 -6.91 -3.06
C ALA A 88 -4.10 -8.33 -3.60
N ASP A 89 -4.39 -8.48 -4.89
CA ASP A 89 -4.23 -9.72 -5.66
C ASP A 89 -3.64 -9.46 -7.06
N ASP A 90 -2.83 -8.40 -7.17
CA ASP A 90 -2.21 -7.94 -8.42
C ASP A 90 -1.16 -8.93 -8.99
N SER A 91 -0.56 -9.75 -8.13
CA SER A 91 0.50 -10.73 -8.46
C SER A 91 0.09 -12.15 -8.09
N ARG A 92 0.76 -13.13 -8.71
CA ARG A 92 0.66 -14.55 -8.32
C ARG A 92 1.46 -14.89 -7.06
N LYS A 93 2.35 -13.99 -6.61
CA LYS A 93 3.20 -14.19 -5.44
C LYS A 93 2.56 -13.51 -4.22
N GLN A 94 2.40 -14.27 -3.15
CA GLN A 94 1.91 -13.77 -1.86
C GLN A 94 2.72 -12.57 -1.35
N ASN A 95 4.05 -12.64 -1.42
CA ASN A 95 4.92 -11.57 -0.94
C ASN A 95 4.72 -10.24 -1.71
N ASP A 96 4.63 -10.31 -3.04
CA ASP A 96 4.37 -9.11 -3.85
C ASP A 96 3.02 -8.45 -3.49
N ASN A 97 2.00 -9.28 -3.21
CA ASN A 97 0.69 -8.79 -2.78
C ASN A 97 0.72 -8.23 -1.35
N ALA A 98 1.52 -8.80 -0.46
CA ALA A 98 1.76 -8.25 0.88
C ALA A 98 2.39 -6.85 0.80
N HIS A 99 3.47 -6.70 0.01
CA HIS A 99 4.08 -5.40 -0.26
C HIS A 99 3.09 -4.39 -0.85
N SER A 100 2.22 -4.86 -1.75
CA SER A 100 1.17 -4.01 -2.34
C SER A 100 0.16 -3.51 -1.30
N CYS A 101 -0.20 -4.33 -0.30
CA CYS A 101 -1.07 -3.90 0.79
C CYS A 101 -0.43 -2.82 1.65
N TYR A 102 0.83 -2.99 2.06
CA TYR A 102 1.56 -1.98 2.83
C TYR A 102 1.69 -0.65 2.09
N ARG A 103 1.99 -0.71 0.79
CA ARG A 103 2.09 0.48 -0.06
C ARG A 103 0.77 1.23 -0.16
N ARG A 104 -0.34 0.53 -0.47
CA ARG A 104 -1.67 1.15 -0.58
C ARG A 104 -2.10 1.80 0.73
N LEU A 105 -1.78 1.19 1.87
CA LEU A 105 -2.05 1.77 3.20
C LEU A 105 -1.23 3.04 3.44
N TYR A 106 0.06 3.01 3.12
CA TYR A 106 0.94 4.17 3.23
C TYR A 106 0.44 5.34 2.37
N GLU A 107 0.06 5.07 1.11
CA GLU A 107 -0.48 6.07 0.19
C GLU A 107 -1.75 6.72 0.76
N ALA A 108 -2.65 5.92 1.35
CA ALA A 108 -3.87 6.43 1.99
C ALA A 108 -3.59 7.35 3.19
N ILE A 109 -2.57 7.03 4.00
CA ILE A 109 -2.18 7.86 5.16
C ILE A 109 -1.52 9.15 4.69
N ALA A 110 -0.68 9.08 3.67
CA ALA A 110 -0.04 10.25 3.08
C ALA A 110 -1.09 11.20 2.48
N GLU A 111 -2.04 10.67 1.70
CA GLU A 111 -3.16 11.42 1.15
C GLU A 111 -3.98 12.10 2.26
N ALA A 112 -4.35 11.36 3.30
CA ALA A 112 -5.03 11.91 4.48
C ALA A 112 -4.25 13.07 5.13
N GLY A 113 -2.92 12.94 5.23
CA GLY A 113 -2.05 14.01 5.72
C GLY A 113 -2.05 15.26 4.85
N HIS A 114 -2.00 15.09 3.53
CA HIS A 114 -2.08 16.20 2.57
C HIS A 114 -3.42 16.94 2.64
N HIS A 115 -4.52 16.22 2.84
CA HIS A 115 -5.85 16.82 3.01
C HIS A 115 -5.99 17.55 4.35
N ALA A 116 -5.46 16.96 5.44
CA ALA A 116 -5.60 17.51 6.78
C ALA A 116 -4.74 18.77 7.02
N VAL A 117 -3.61 18.90 6.33
CA VAL A 117 -2.70 20.05 6.52
C VAL A 117 -2.53 20.82 5.21
N PRO A 118 -3.45 21.76 4.91
CA PRO A 118 -3.30 22.64 3.77
C PRO A 118 -2.29 23.76 4.10
N SER A 119 -1.03 23.61 3.67
CA SER A 119 -0.17 24.76 3.40
C SER A 119 0.84 24.47 2.30
N GLU A 120 1.20 25.56 1.64
CA GLU A 120 2.19 25.71 0.60
C GLU A 120 3.40 24.79 0.75
N THR A 121 3.91 24.30 -0.38
CA THR A 121 5.06 23.40 -0.54
C THR A 121 4.82 21.94 -0.07
N SER A 122 5.09 20.90 -0.86
CA SER A 122 6.06 20.82 -1.93
C SER A 122 5.69 19.73 -2.93
N ALA A 123 5.64 20.10 -4.20
CA ALA A 123 5.63 19.16 -5.32
C ALA A 123 6.78 18.13 -5.24
N GLU A 124 7.83 18.39 -4.45
CA GLU A 124 8.97 17.49 -4.23
C GLU A 124 8.62 16.27 -3.36
N GLN A 125 7.68 16.39 -2.41
CA GLN A 125 7.29 15.27 -1.56
C GLN A 125 6.36 14.30 -2.31
N VAL A 126 5.47 14.85 -3.15
CA VAL A 126 4.73 14.08 -4.16
C VAL A 126 5.70 13.37 -5.11
N GLN A 127 6.78 14.04 -5.54
CA GLN A 127 7.81 13.43 -6.40
C GLN A 127 8.60 12.32 -5.70
N ARG A 128 8.88 12.41 -4.40
CA ARG A 128 9.57 11.34 -3.66
C ARG A 128 8.70 10.09 -3.51
N VAL A 129 7.40 10.27 -3.26
CA VAL A 129 6.42 9.16 -3.30
C VAL A 129 6.28 8.61 -4.72
N LYS A 130 6.22 9.47 -5.74
CA LYS A 130 6.26 9.06 -7.16
C LYS A 130 7.53 8.31 -7.54
N HIS A 131 8.68 8.66 -6.97
CA HIS A 131 9.96 8.01 -7.26
C HIS A 131 10.00 6.59 -6.67
N LEU A 132 9.49 6.41 -5.45
CA LEU A 132 9.27 5.10 -4.84
C LEU A 132 8.23 4.27 -5.63
N GLN A 133 7.16 4.90 -6.12
CA GLN A 133 6.14 4.28 -6.98
C GLN A 133 6.70 3.86 -8.35
N THR A 134 7.57 4.67 -8.96
CA THR A 134 8.11 4.42 -10.31
C THR A 134 9.15 3.32 -10.28
N SER A 135 10.06 3.32 -9.30
CA SER A 135 11.11 2.31 -9.17
C SER A 135 10.55 0.89 -8.98
N ASP A 136 9.49 0.73 -8.17
CA ASP A 136 8.84 -0.57 -7.98
C ASP A 136 8.00 -1.00 -9.18
N ASN A 137 7.28 -0.06 -9.82
CA ASN A 137 6.47 -0.36 -10.99
C ASN A 137 7.34 -0.67 -12.22
N GLU A 138 8.50 -0.02 -12.38
CA GLU A 138 9.53 -0.35 -13.36
C GLU A 138 10.15 -1.71 -13.09
N ARG A 139 10.45 -2.05 -11.83
CA ARG A 139 10.91 -3.40 -11.43
C ARG A 139 9.88 -4.47 -11.76
N ARG A 140 8.59 -4.18 -11.54
CA ARG A 140 7.46 -5.05 -11.90
C ARG A 140 7.33 -5.20 -13.42
N LEU A 141 7.39 -4.11 -14.18
CA LEU A 141 7.31 -4.13 -15.65
C LEU A 141 8.50 -4.87 -16.26
N LYS A 142 9.71 -4.63 -15.77
CA LYS A 142 10.95 -5.31 -16.19
C LYS A 142 10.87 -6.80 -15.91
N SER A 143 10.39 -7.18 -14.73
CA SER A 143 10.15 -8.60 -14.39
C SER A 143 9.08 -9.22 -15.31
N LYS A 144 8.00 -8.51 -15.62
CA LYS A 144 6.94 -8.98 -16.54
C LYS A 144 7.48 -9.16 -17.98
N LYS A 145 8.29 -8.22 -18.47
CA LYS A 145 8.97 -8.29 -19.77
C LYS A 145 9.97 -9.46 -19.83
N GLN A 146 10.80 -9.65 -18.79
CA GLN A 146 11.73 -10.78 -18.72
C GLN A 146 11.01 -12.14 -18.70
N GLN A 147 9.92 -12.25 -17.95
CA GLN A 147 9.12 -13.48 -17.92
C GLN A 147 8.42 -13.75 -19.26
N SER A 148 7.95 -12.70 -19.94
CA SER A 148 7.40 -12.79 -21.30
C SER A 148 8.45 -13.28 -22.31
N ALA A 149 9.63 -12.66 -22.31
CA ALA A 149 10.74 -13.04 -23.20
C ALA A 149 11.19 -14.50 -22.97
N LYS A 150 11.32 -14.92 -21.70
CA LYS A 150 11.65 -16.31 -21.35
C LYS A 150 10.58 -17.31 -21.81
N LYS A 151 9.30 -16.94 -21.78
CA LYS A 151 8.21 -17.78 -22.31
C LYS A 151 8.20 -17.82 -23.83
N SER A 152 8.45 -16.70 -24.49
CA SER A 152 8.52 -16.62 -25.96
C SER A 152 9.67 -17.47 -26.51
N SER A 153 10.84 -17.40 -25.87
CA SER A 153 12.03 -18.16 -26.27
C SER A 153 11.87 -19.68 -26.10
N ARG A 154 10.94 -20.13 -25.25
CA ARG A 154 10.61 -21.57 -25.08
C ARG A 154 9.66 -22.12 -26.15
N ARG A 155 9.00 -21.26 -26.94
CA ARG A 155 8.04 -21.68 -27.99
C ARG A 155 8.68 -21.84 -29.37
N GLY A 156 9.97 -21.54 -29.52
CA GLY A 156 10.69 -21.57 -30.80
C GLY A 156 11.57 -22.81 -31.04
N ARG A 157 11.46 -23.87 -30.24
CA ARG A 157 12.15 -25.15 -30.46
C ARG A 157 11.15 -26.28 -30.27
N GLY A 158 10.52 -26.67 -31.36
CA GLY A 158 9.54 -27.74 -31.38
C GLY A 158 8.71 -27.73 -32.65
N ASP A 159 9.37 -27.59 -33.81
CA ASP A 159 8.86 -27.94 -35.15
C ASP A 159 10.08 -27.94 -36.09
N GLU A 160 10.91 -28.97 -35.95
CA GLU A 160 11.67 -29.65 -37.01
C GLU A 160 12.10 -31.02 -36.49
#